data_AF-A0A6J5XFW9-F1
#
_entry.id   AF-A0A6J5XFW9-F1
#
_cell.length_a   1.000
_cell.length_b   1.000
_cell.length_c   1.000
_cell.angle_alpha   90.00
_cell.angle_beta   90.00
_cell.angle_gamma   90.00
#
_symmetry.space_group_name_H-M   'P 1'
#
loop_
_entity.id
_entity.type
_entity.pdbx_description
1 polymer ?
#
loop_
_entity_poly.entity_id
_entity_poly.type
_entity_poly.pdbx_seq_one_letter_code
_entity_poly.pdbx_strand_id
1 'polypeptide(L)'
;MDDQEEVFNFAKDEYERNESHDKVIGPMVCCYSLSFDSNISEESYKGFLYFKRNGKPIPVTFVKVDGVDGKDAASRAELIFHTTYGVSDDVVLRPRRHLFIKQKHFAKIPDDIEMRKGVWCVCYDRFEPLDKVKLPIRTPDDRPEDFWRISIRNLIHGVRNIHAEGLYHGGLNELSNFVFVDEMLKIINIERSLADLSTTREQNERKKKDIIDLRTMLDSWFKKILGSNYLWEECNSFLKFFDHAEHLNYHNFVEKLASHPFLLSSEERMGMFASYYRKCYQVNTRQDVEDAFESSDFDKFKSWNRIEVLGSMDKFMKEVYDNHYGTYSGNVVDLLSYLRNLYSHYHQSNALAVNIVDVDRGVQKLFAGFLELLHQHLCIDP
;
A
#
# COMPACT_ATOMS: atom_id res chain seq x y z
N MET A 1 -19.76 -23.07 36.66
CA MET A 1 -20.83 -23.46 35.72
C MET A 1 -21.93 -22.39 35.68
N ASP A 2 -21.96 -21.48 36.66
CA ASP A 2 -22.89 -20.34 36.77
C ASP A 2 -22.70 -19.22 35.72
N ASP A 3 -21.77 -19.38 34.77
CA ASP A 3 -21.37 -18.32 33.86
C ASP A 3 -22.19 -18.22 32.57
N GLN A 4 -22.84 -19.30 32.14
CA GLN A 4 -23.60 -19.33 30.88
C GLN A 4 -25.03 -18.81 31.05
N GLU A 5 -25.68 -19.14 32.18
CA GLU A 5 -27.07 -18.76 32.45
C GLU A 5 -27.23 -17.24 32.63
N GLU A 6 -26.28 -16.57 33.30
CA GLU A 6 -26.23 -15.11 33.38
C GLU A 6 -26.01 -14.43 32.01
N VAL A 7 -25.18 -15.01 31.14
CA VAL A 7 -24.94 -14.47 29.79
C VAL A 7 -26.19 -14.61 28.95
N PHE A 8 -26.86 -15.76 29.02
CA PHE A 8 -28.13 -15.97 28.36
C PHE A 8 -29.20 -15.01 28.89
N ASN A 9 -29.26 -14.78 30.20
CA ASN A 9 -30.23 -13.86 30.78
C ASN A 9 -29.91 -12.39 30.47
N PHE A 10 -28.66 -11.95 30.47
CA PHE A 10 -28.28 -10.60 30.02
C PHE A 10 -28.56 -10.39 28.53
N ALA A 11 -28.16 -11.36 27.69
CA ALA A 11 -28.42 -11.33 26.25
C ALA A 11 -29.92 -11.33 25.96
N LYS A 12 -30.70 -12.13 26.71
CA LYS A 12 -32.16 -12.19 26.63
C LYS A 12 -32.80 -10.90 27.11
N ASP A 13 -32.37 -10.34 28.24
CA ASP A 13 -32.87 -9.07 28.77
C ASP A 13 -32.58 -7.90 27.83
N GLU A 14 -31.36 -7.82 27.27
CA GLU A 14 -31.01 -6.82 26.27
C GLU A 14 -31.73 -7.06 24.94
N TYR A 15 -32.05 -8.31 24.60
CA TYR A 15 -32.84 -8.65 23.40
C TYR A 15 -34.31 -8.26 23.57
N GLU A 16 -34.89 -8.53 24.74
CA GLU A 16 -36.29 -8.26 25.08
C GLU A 16 -36.56 -6.78 25.32
N ARG A 17 -35.58 -6.01 25.82
CA ARG A 17 -35.70 -4.55 26.02
C ARG A 17 -35.40 -3.72 24.76
N ASN A 18 -34.86 -4.35 23.73
CA ASN A 18 -34.39 -3.63 22.56
C ASN A 18 -35.48 -3.48 21.50
N GLU A 19 -36.17 -2.34 21.51
CA GLU A 19 -37.09 -1.91 20.46
C GLU A 19 -36.36 -1.29 19.24
N SER A 20 -35.03 -1.18 19.26
CA SER A 20 -34.25 -0.52 18.21
C SER A 20 -34.06 -1.39 16.97
N HIS A 21 -34.16 -0.73 15.82
CA HIS A 21 -33.91 -1.29 14.49
C HIS A 21 -32.43 -1.64 14.23
N ASP A 22 -31.50 -1.38 15.16
CA ASP A 22 -30.05 -1.36 14.91
C ASP A 22 -29.23 -2.35 15.77
N LYS A 23 -29.86 -3.30 16.49
CA LYS A 23 -29.12 -4.15 17.46
C LYS A 23 -29.52 -5.63 17.42
N VAL A 24 -28.52 -6.53 17.41
CA VAL A 24 -28.65 -7.95 17.02
C VAL A 24 -27.85 -8.88 17.93
N ILE A 25 -28.53 -9.68 18.72
CA ILE A 25 -27.88 -10.49 19.75
C ILE A 25 -27.68 -11.93 19.25
N GLY A 26 -26.42 -12.37 19.17
CA GLY A 26 -26.02 -13.71 18.71
C GLY A 26 -25.88 -14.76 19.83
N PRO A 27 -25.84 -16.06 19.50
CA PRO A 27 -26.02 -17.16 20.46
C PRO A 27 -24.77 -17.62 21.25
N MET A 28 -23.63 -16.91 21.23
CA MET A 28 -22.41 -17.38 21.95
C MET A 28 -21.55 -16.25 22.52
N VAL A 29 -21.47 -16.12 23.86
CA VAL A 29 -20.50 -15.35 24.71
C VAL A 29 -20.25 -13.87 24.33
N CYS A 30 -20.74 -13.42 23.18
CA CYS A 30 -20.71 -12.08 22.67
C CYS A 30 -22.06 -11.73 22.04
N CYS A 31 -22.59 -10.57 22.38
CA CYS A 31 -23.73 -9.96 21.67
C CYS A 31 -23.17 -9.01 20.60
N TYR A 32 -23.97 -8.66 19.59
CA TYR A 32 -23.58 -7.61 18.65
C TYR A 32 -24.69 -6.59 18.41
N SER A 33 -24.36 -5.50 17.73
CA SER A 33 -25.34 -4.55 17.21
C SER A 33 -24.86 -4.05 15.85
N LEU A 34 -25.78 -3.73 14.94
CA LEU A 34 -25.48 -3.40 13.54
C LEU A 34 -26.26 -2.17 13.12
N SER A 35 -25.56 -1.19 12.59
CA SER A 35 -26.18 -0.16 11.77
C SER A 35 -26.42 -0.75 10.38
N PHE A 36 -27.68 -0.79 9.94
CA PHE A 36 -28.08 -1.37 8.66
C PHE A 36 -29.06 -0.44 7.94
N ASP A 37 -28.79 -0.12 6.67
CA ASP A 37 -29.74 0.52 5.78
C ASP A 37 -30.32 -0.52 4.80
N SER A 38 -31.62 -0.79 4.92
CA SER A 38 -32.32 -1.78 4.09
C SER A 38 -32.37 -1.44 2.60
N ASN A 39 -32.05 -0.21 2.21
CA ASN A 39 -32.08 0.24 0.83
C ASN A 39 -30.74 0.02 0.09
N ILE A 40 -29.70 -0.44 0.80
CA ILE A 40 -28.35 -0.55 0.26
C ILE A 40 -27.84 -1.96 0.51
N SER A 41 -27.42 -2.64 -0.56
CA SER A 41 -26.63 -3.86 -0.42
C SER A 41 -25.24 -3.47 0.05
N GLU A 42 -24.92 -3.75 1.31
CA GLU A 42 -23.61 -3.44 1.89
C GLU A 42 -22.70 -4.66 1.86
N GLU A 43 -21.45 -4.47 1.42
CA GLU A 43 -20.37 -5.49 1.54
C GLU A 43 -19.86 -5.62 2.98
N SER A 44 -20.18 -4.65 3.85
CA SER A 44 -19.82 -4.68 5.26
C SER A 44 -20.78 -3.89 6.12
N TYR A 45 -21.00 -4.36 7.35
CA TYR A 45 -21.92 -3.77 8.31
C TYR A 45 -21.15 -3.20 9.50
N LYS A 46 -21.48 -1.96 9.87
CA LYS A 46 -20.86 -1.24 10.98
C LYS A 46 -21.58 -1.58 12.28
N GLY A 47 -20.85 -1.83 13.37
CA GLY A 47 -21.51 -2.32 14.58
C GLY A 47 -20.67 -2.32 15.86
N PHE A 48 -21.14 -3.06 16.86
CA PHE A 48 -20.45 -3.26 18.13
C PHE A 48 -20.43 -4.73 18.54
N LEU A 49 -19.35 -5.18 19.17
CA LEU A 49 -19.26 -6.45 19.90
C LEU A 49 -19.31 -6.20 21.42
N TYR A 50 -20.06 -7.01 22.15
CA TYR A 50 -20.21 -6.92 23.60
C TYR A 50 -19.68 -8.22 24.24
N PHE A 51 -18.75 -8.12 25.21
CA PHE A 51 -18.20 -9.28 25.95
C PHE A 51 -18.56 -9.23 27.44
N LYS A 52 -18.76 -10.41 28.06
CA LYS A 52 -19.15 -10.57 29.49
C LYS A 52 -18.28 -9.77 30.48
N ARG A 53 -16.96 -9.68 30.27
CA ARG A 53 -16.01 -9.30 31.33
C ARG A 53 -15.77 -7.80 31.54
N ASN A 54 -16.02 -6.95 30.54
CA ASN A 54 -15.57 -5.54 30.60
C ASN A 54 -16.68 -4.50 30.36
N GLY A 55 -17.91 -4.92 30.01
CA GLY A 55 -19.08 -4.05 29.83
C GLY A 55 -19.01 -2.99 28.72
N LYS A 56 -17.82 -2.67 28.19
CA LYS A 56 -17.64 -1.69 27.12
C LYS A 56 -17.82 -2.35 25.75
N PRO A 57 -18.74 -1.83 24.92
CA PRO A 57 -18.86 -2.28 23.54
C PRO A 57 -17.58 -1.96 22.76
N ILE A 58 -17.13 -2.90 21.94
CA ILE A 58 -16.01 -2.73 21.02
C ILE A 58 -16.58 -2.37 19.64
N PRO A 59 -16.24 -1.21 19.07
CA PRO A 59 -16.67 -0.86 17.73
C PRO A 59 -16.02 -1.79 16.70
N VAL A 60 -16.82 -2.34 15.79
CA VAL A 60 -16.37 -3.32 14.80
C VAL A 60 -16.97 -3.07 13.43
N THR A 61 -16.40 -3.73 12.44
CA THR A 61 -16.96 -3.87 11.09
C THR A 61 -17.10 -5.36 10.77
N PHE A 62 -18.28 -5.77 10.31
CA PHE A 62 -18.59 -7.13 9.87
C PHE A 62 -18.52 -7.17 8.35
N VAL A 63 -17.47 -7.78 7.79
CA VAL A 63 -17.30 -7.95 6.35
C VAL A 63 -18.03 -9.21 5.91
N LYS A 64 -18.94 -9.07 4.95
CA LYS A 64 -19.71 -10.18 4.42
C LYS A 64 -18.81 -11.15 3.64
N VAL A 65 -19.10 -12.43 3.75
CA VAL A 65 -18.42 -13.49 3.00
C VAL A 65 -19.43 -14.31 2.22
N ASP A 66 -19.26 -14.34 0.90
CA ASP A 66 -20.02 -15.20 -0.01
C ASP A 66 -19.24 -16.48 -0.33
N GLY A 67 -19.97 -17.56 -0.63
CA GLY A 67 -19.38 -18.81 -1.12
C GLY A 67 -18.86 -18.66 -2.55
N VAL A 68 -17.66 -19.19 -2.82
CA VAL A 68 -16.97 -19.09 -4.11
C VAL A 68 -16.26 -20.42 -4.39
N ASP A 69 -16.17 -20.81 -5.66
CA ASP A 69 -15.43 -22.01 -6.13
C ASP A 69 -15.77 -23.31 -5.38
N GLY A 70 -17.06 -23.51 -5.08
CA GLY A 70 -17.54 -24.72 -4.39
C GLY A 70 -17.27 -24.75 -2.88
N LYS A 71 -16.65 -23.71 -2.29
CA LYS A 71 -16.56 -23.52 -0.84
C LYS A 71 -17.76 -22.70 -0.36
N ASP A 72 -18.48 -23.21 0.63
CA ASP A 72 -19.60 -22.48 1.24
C ASP A 72 -19.10 -21.28 2.06
N ALA A 73 -20.01 -20.34 2.31
CA ALA A 73 -19.70 -19.08 3.00
C ALA A 73 -19.18 -19.28 4.43
N ALA A 74 -19.62 -20.32 5.14
CA ALA A 74 -19.16 -20.60 6.51
C ALA A 74 -17.70 -21.04 6.49
N SER A 75 -17.40 -22.05 5.66
CA SER A 75 -16.04 -22.59 5.49
C SER A 75 -15.06 -21.53 4.99
N ARG A 76 -15.51 -20.59 4.15
CA ARG A 76 -14.67 -19.48 3.67
C ARG A 76 -14.44 -18.43 4.76
N ALA A 77 -15.45 -18.07 5.54
CA ALA A 77 -15.29 -17.12 6.64
C ALA A 77 -14.37 -17.66 7.74
N GLU A 78 -14.49 -18.96 8.07
CA GLU A 78 -13.59 -19.64 9.00
C GLU A 78 -12.16 -19.68 8.47
N LEU A 79 -11.97 -20.02 7.19
CA LEU A 79 -10.66 -20.00 6.54
C LEU A 79 -10.01 -18.63 6.66
N ILE A 80 -10.69 -17.57 6.18
CA ILE A 80 -10.20 -16.18 6.24
C ILE A 80 -9.81 -15.81 7.68
N PHE A 81 -10.63 -16.17 8.66
CA PHE A 81 -10.34 -15.90 10.06
C PHE A 81 -9.01 -16.51 10.49
N HIS A 82 -8.79 -17.80 10.22
CA HIS A 82 -7.58 -18.49 10.67
C HIS A 82 -6.33 -18.05 9.92
N THR A 83 -6.39 -17.91 8.60
CA THR A 83 -5.24 -17.47 7.78
C THR A 83 -4.85 -16.04 8.11
N THR A 84 -5.82 -15.12 8.20
CA THR A 84 -5.55 -13.70 8.49
C THR A 84 -5.05 -13.51 9.92
N TYR A 85 -5.57 -14.28 10.89
CA TYR A 85 -5.12 -14.22 12.28
C TYR A 85 -3.65 -14.65 12.46
N GLY A 86 -3.18 -15.61 11.64
CA GLY A 86 -1.83 -16.15 11.68
C GLY A 86 -0.72 -15.21 11.19
N VAL A 87 -1.06 -14.12 10.48
CA VAL A 87 -0.08 -13.17 9.94
C VAL A 87 0.24 -12.06 10.95
N SER A 88 1.44 -11.48 10.89
CA SER A 88 1.79 -10.23 11.62
C SER A 88 0.75 -9.13 11.41
N ASP A 89 0.44 -8.37 12.46
CA ASP A 89 -0.51 -7.26 12.44
C ASP A 89 0.08 -5.93 11.93
N ASP A 90 1.34 -5.93 11.48
CA ASP A 90 2.02 -4.73 10.94
C ASP A 90 1.26 -4.11 9.76
N VAL A 91 0.75 -4.95 8.87
CA VAL A 91 0.07 -4.56 7.62
C VAL A 91 -1.25 -5.29 7.41
N VAL A 92 -1.60 -6.21 8.29
CA VAL A 92 -2.83 -7.00 8.23
C VAL A 92 -3.72 -6.60 9.39
N LEU A 93 -4.99 -6.33 9.12
CA LEU A 93 -5.97 -6.14 10.18
C LEU A 93 -6.49 -7.52 10.61
N ARG A 94 -6.07 -7.97 11.79
CA ARG A 94 -6.48 -9.29 12.29
C ARG A 94 -7.98 -9.31 12.61
N PRO A 95 -8.70 -10.35 12.20
CA PRO A 95 -10.10 -10.50 12.54
C PRO A 95 -10.26 -10.88 14.01
N ARG A 96 -11.33 -10.40 14.63
CA ARG A 96 -11.74 -10.76 15.98
C ARG A 96 -12.46 -12.10 16.01
N ARG A 97 -13.34 -12.36 15.03
CA ARG A 97 -14.16 -13.57 14.90
C ARG A 97 -14.66 -13.77 13.47
N HIS A 98 -15.07 -14.98 13.13
CA HIS A 98 -16.07 -15.23 12.09
C HIS A 98 -17.40 -15.61 12.75
N LEU A 99 -18.54 -15.20 12.19
CA LEU A 99 -19.85 -15.52 12.74
C LEU A 99 -20.96 -15.46 11.70
N PHE A 100 -22.02 -16.21 11.95
CA PHE A 100 -23.27 -16.14 11.20
C PHE A 100 -24.18 -15.06 11.82
N ILE A 101 -24.55 -14.09 11.02
CA ILE A 101 -25.44 -12.99 11.38
C ILE A 101 -26.82 -13.27 10.80
N LYS A 102 -27.84 -13.35 11.66
CA LYS A 102 -29.24 -13.47 11.20
C LYS A 102 -30.17 -12.67 12.10
N GLN A 103 -31.08 -11.92 11.50
CA GLN A 103 -32.10 -11.16 12.25
C GLN A 103 -33.49 -11.76 12.07
N LYS A 104 -34.14 -12.09 13.19
CA LYS A 104 -35.49 -12.69 13.22
C LYS A 104 -36.63 -11.65 13.27
N HIS A 105 -36.39 -10.44 13.77
CA HIS A 105 -37.46 -9.47 14.06
C HIS A 105 -37.17 -8.10 13.47
N PHE A 106 -37.66 -7.91 12.25
CA PHE A 106 -37.86 -6.58 11.69
C PHE A 106 -39.28 -6.50 11.17
N ALA A 107 -40.21 -5.98 11.95
CA ALA A 107 -41.61 -5.88 11.52
C ALA A 107 -41.81 -5.12 10.17
N LYS A 108 -40.79 -4.41 9.67
CA LYS A 108 -40.84 -3.54 8.48
C LYS A 108 -39.88 -3.89 7.32
N ILE A 109 -39.06 -4.93 7.44
CA ILE A 109 -38.09 -5.31 6.40
C ILE A 109 -38.65 -6.49 5.59
N PRO A 110 -38.75 -6.41 4.26
CA PRO A 110 -39.19 -7.52 3.40
C PRO A 110 -38.43 -8.85 3.63
N ASP A 111 -39.11 -9.98 3.41
CA ASP A 111 -38.56 -11.34 3.61
C ASP A 111 -37.36 -11.69 2.72
N ASP A 112 -37.22 -11.00 1.60
CA ASP A 112 -36.16 -11.19 0.62
C ASP A 112 -34.83 -10.53 1.00
N ILE A 113 -34.83 -9.65 2.01
CA ILE A 113 -33.61 -9.00 2.50
C ILE A 113 -32.67 -10.01 3.15
N GLU A 114 -31.41 -9.95 2.72
CA GLU A 114 -30.38 -10.95 3.00
C GLU A 114 -30.17 -11.21 4.51
N MET A 115 -30.22 -10.15 5.33
CA MET A 115 -30.10 -10.24 6.79
C MET A 115 -31.19 -11.11 7.46
N ARG A 116 -32.37 -11.29 6.84
CA ARG A 116 -33.40 -12.23 7.33
C ARG A 116 -33.04 -13.68 7.01
N LYS A 117 -32.38 -13.94 5.88
CA LYS A 117 -31.91 -15.28 5.49
C LYS A 117 -30.70 -15.68 6.35
N GLY A 118 -29.86 -14.69 6.62
CA GLY A 118 -28.67 -14.75 7.44
C GLY A 118 -27.41 -14.86 6.57
N VAL A 119 -26.32 -14.26 7.05
CA VAL A 119 -25.10 -13.97 6.30
C VAL A 119 -23.89 -14.37 7.13
N TRP A 120 -22.89 -15.00 6.51
CA TRP A 120 -21.61 -15.25 7.17
C TRP A 120 -20.70 -14.04 7.04
N CYS A 121 -20.08 -13.65 8.15
CA CYS A 121 -19.20 -12.49 8.19
C CYS A 121 -17.90 -12.78 8.92
N VAL A 122 -16.85 -12.06 8.53
CA VAL A 122 -15.63 -11.90 9.31
C VAL A 122 -15.67 -10.55 10.00
N CYS A 123 -15.49 -10.54 11.31
CA CYS A 123 -15.58 -9.37 12.16
C CYS A 123 -14.18 -8.83 12.46
N TYR A 124 -13.95 -7.57 12.13
CA TYR A 124 -12.69 -6.85 12.36
C TYR A 124 -12.92 -5.68 13.32
N ASP A 125 -11.84 -5.10 13.83
CA ASP A 125 -11.90 -3.78 14.43
C ASP A 125 -12.50 -2.76 13.46
N ARG A 126 -13.13 -1.72 14.01
CA ARG A 126 -13.74 -0.67 13.20
C ARG A 126 -12.69 -0.02 12.30
N PHE A 127 -12.94 -0.05 11.01
CA PHE A 127 -12.12 0.56 9.98
C PHE A 127 -12.97 1.40 9.03
N GLU A 128 -12.30 2.26 8.26
CA GLU A 128 -12.87 2.90 7.08
C GLU A 128 -12.29 2.24 5.82
N PRO A 129 -13.11 1.84 4.83
CA PRO A 129 -12.60 1.36 3.55
C PRO A 129 -11.68 2.41 2.90
N LEU A 130 -10.60 1.97 2.24
CA LEU A 130 -9.63 2.86 1.58
C LEU A 130 -10.31 3.85 0.62
N ASP A 131 -11.36 3.39 -0.04
CA ASP A 131 -12.10 4.12 -1.06
C ASP A 131 -12.93 5.31 -0.49
N LYS A 132 -13.08 5.39 0.84
CA LYS A 132 -13.72 6.48 1.59
C LYS A 132 -12.72 7.43 2.27
N VAL A 133 -11.42 7.11 2.25
CA VAL A 133 -10.37 7.93 2.87
C VAL A 133 -10.13 9.19 2.04
N LYS A 134 -10.12 10.36 2.68
CA LYS A 134 -9.96 11.68 2.06
C LYS A 134 -8.66 12.39 2.46
N LEU A 135 -7.56 11.64 2.52
CA LEU A 135 -6.24 12.24 2.73
C LEU A 135 -5.66 12.70 1.39
N PRO A 136 -4.97 13.86 1.35
CA PRO A 136 -4.27 14.27 0.14
C PRO A 136 -3.26 13.20 -0.27
N ILE A 137 -3.20 12.88 -1.57
CA ILE A 137 -2.14 12.01 -2.10
C ILE A 137 -0.87 12.81 -2.39
N ARG A 138 -1.05 14.09 -2.74
CA ARG A 138 0.03 14.98 -3.11
C ARG A 138 0.14 16.16 -2.17
N THR A 139 1.38 16.53 -1.91
CA THR A 139 1.72 17.86 -1.40
C THR A 139 1.37 18.92 -2.45
N PRO A 140 1.24 20.20 -2.05
CA PRO A 140 1.02 21.31 -2.99
C PRO A 140 2.09 21.43 -4.10
N ASP A 141 3.26 20.85 -3.87
CA ASP A 141 4.39 20.83 -4.80
C ASP A 141 4.42 19.55 -5.67
N ASP A 142 3.27 18.87 -5.85
CA ASP A 142 3.09 17.67 -6.69
C ASP A 142 3.88 16.41 -6.29
N ARG A 143 4.40 16.35 -5.06
CA ARG A 143 5.11 15.17 -4.51
C ARG A 143 4.17 14.25 -3.74
N PRO A 144 4.45 12.93 -3.65
CA PRO A 144 3.64 12.04 -2.85
C PRO A 144 3.75 12.44 -1.38
N GLU A 145 2.62 12.50 -0.67
CA GLU A 145 2.61 12.74 0.77
C GLU A 145 3.39 11.64 1.50
N ASP A 146 4.16 12.02 2.52
CA ASP A 146 5.02 11.10 3.27
C ASP A 146 4.25 9.91 3.84
N PHE A 147 3.02 10.17 4.30
CA PHE A 147 2.12 9.14 4.79
C PHE A 147 1.89 8.04 3.74
N TRP A 148 1.53 8.41 2.51
CA TRP A 148 1.21 7.45 1.45
C TRP A 148 2.45 6.76 0.91
N ARG A 149 3.56 7.50 0.82
CA ARG A 149 4.87 6.97 0.47
C ARG A 149 5.27 5.81 1.40
N ILE A 150 5.20 6.05 2.71
CA ILE A 150 5.51 5.06 3.75
C ILE A 150 4.49 3.92 3.72
N SER A 151 3.20 4.23 3.58
CA SER A 151 2.12 3.23 3.57
C SER A 151 2.25 2.24 2.40
N ILE A 152 2.53 2.73 1.19
CA ILE A 152 2.72 1.88 0.01
C ILE A 152 3.98 1.01 0.17
N ARG A 153 5.08 1.58 0.68
CA ARG A 153 6.31 0.81 0.96
C ARG A 153 6.05 -0.29 1.98
N ASN A 154 5.36 0.05 3.07
CA ASN A 154 4.97 -0.92 4.09
C ASN A 154 4.06 -2.00 3.52
N LEU A 155 3.14 -1.65 2.61
CA LEU A 155 2.25 -2.61 1.95
C LEU A 155 3.04 -3.65 1.13
N ILE A 156 4.04 -3.22 0.37
CA ILE A 156 4.90 -4.11 -0.42
C ILE A 156 5.66 -5.08 0.50
N HIS A 157 6.30 -4.58 1.56
CA HIS A 157 6.97 -5.43 2.56
C HIS A 157 5.98 -6.32 3.31
N GLY A 158 4.78 -5.83 3.58
CA GLY A 158 3.72 -6.55 4.23
C GLY A 158 3.26 -7.76 3.45
N VAL A 159 3.05 -7.59 2.14
CA VAL A 159 2.75 -8.70 1.23
C VAL A 159 3.91 -9.69 1.14
N ARG A 160 5.16 -9.21 1.14
CA ARG A 160 6.33 -10.10 1.26
C ARG A 160 6.30 -10.92 2.55
N ASN A 161 5.88 -10.33 3.66
CA ASN A 161 5.77 -11.03 4.95
C ASN A 161 4.64 -12.07 4.93
N ILE A 162 3.47 -11.75 4.34
CA ILE A 162 2.39 -12.74 4.09
C ILE A 162 2.95 -13.95 3.32
N HIS A 163 3.75 -13.69 2.29
CA HIS A 163 4.39 -14.74 1.48
C HIS A 163 5.46 -15.55 2.22
N ALA A 164 6.08 -14.99 3.25
CA ALA A 164 7.06 -15.67 4.09
C ALA A 164 6.37 -16.65 5.06
N GLU A 165 5.15 -16.34 5.50
CA GLU A 165 4.28 -17.22 6.29
C GLU A 165 3.64 -18.35 5.46
N GLY A 166 4.04 -18.52 4.20
CA GLY A 166 3.49 -19.56 3.32
C GLY A 166 2.08 -19.27 2.82
N LEU A 167 1.63 -18.02 2.89
CA LEU A 167 0.31 -17.59 2.41
C LEU A 167 0.43 -16.70 1.18
N TYR A 168 -0.68 -16.51 0.47
CA TYR A 168 -0.84 -15.43 -0.50
C TYR A 168 -2.30 -14.96 -0.47
N HIS A 169 -2.57 -13.76 -0.96
CA HIS A 169 -3.88 -13.16 -0.90
C HIS A 169 -4.73 -13.52 -2.13
N GLY A 170 -4.21 -13.34 -3.35
CA GLY A 170 -4.93 -13.66 -4.60
C GLY A 170 -6.10 -12.75 -4.95
N GLY A 171 -6.17 -11.55 -4.36
CA GLY A 171 -7.26 -10.57 -4.56
C GLY A 171 -6.85 -9.13 -4.27
N LEU A 172 -5.54 -8.83 -4.29
CA LEU A 172 -5.01 -7.51 -3.94
C LEU A 172 -5.30 -6.43 -5.00
N ASN A 173 -5.94 -6.80 -6.11
CA ASN A 173 -6.41 -5.89 -7.14
C ASN A 173 -7.73 -5.20 -6.75
N GLU A 174 -8.43 -5.71 -5.73
CA GLU A 174 -9.72 -5.18 -5.27
C GLU A 174 -9.53 -4.23 -4.09
N LEU A 175 -10.06 -3.00 -4.21
CA LEU A 175 -10.01 -1.97 -3.16
C LEU A 175 -10.69 -2.40 -1.85
N SER A 176 -11.66 -3.31 -1.92
CA SER A 176 -12.39 -3.86 -0.77
C SER A 176 -11.49 -4.60 0.22
N ASN A 177 -10.30 -5.06 -0.21
CA ASN A 177 -9.34 -5.75 0.64
C ASN A 177 -8.37 -4.80 1.37
N PHE A 178 -8.53 -3.49 1.19
CA PHE A 178 -7.70 -2.47 1.83
C PHE A 178 -8.53 -1.54 2.71
N VAL A 179 -8.11 -1.44 3.96
CA VAL A 179 -8.83 -0.72 5.01
C VAL A 179 -7.91 0.23 5.76
N PHE A 180 -8.50 1.27 6.31
CA PHE A 180 -7.82 2.30 7.08
C PHE A 180 -8.25 2.23 8.53
N VAL A 181 -7.29 1.98 9.42
CA VAL A 181 -7.50 1.85 10.87
C VAL A 181 -6.30 2.43 11.60
N ASP A 182 -6.55 3.25 12.63
CA ASP A 182 -5.52 3.90 13.45
C ASP A 182 -4.41 4.56 12.61
N GLU A 183 -4.82 5.35 11.63
CA GLU A 183 -3.92 6.05 10.70
C GLU A 183 -3.01 5.13 9.88
N MET A 184 -3.36 3.85 9.71
CA MET A 184 -2.60 2.89 8.93
C MET A 184 -3.44 2.23 7.85
N LEU A 185 -2.81 2.03 6.68
CA LEU A 185 -3.35 1.17 5.64
C LEU A 185 -3.08 -0.30 5.99
N LYS A 186 -4.14 -1.11 5.99
CA LYS A 186 -4.08 -2.55 6.30
C LYS A 186 -4.78 -3.38 5.23
N ILE A 187 -4.35 -4.63 5.12
CA ILE A 187 -4.95 -5.69 4.29
C ILE A 187 -5.91 -6.52 5.16
N ILE A 188 -7.02 -6.96 4.58
CA ILE A 188 -7.95 -7.94 5.16
C ILE A 188 -8.16 -9.12 4.20
N ASN A 189 -8.88 -10.16 4.62
CA ASN A 189 -9.37 -11.25 3.76
C ASN A 189 -8.29 -12.12 3.09
N ILE A 190 -7.19 -12.40 3.79
CA ILE A 190 -6.18 -13.37 3.31
C ILE A 190 -6.81 -14.76 3.38
N GLU A 191 -6.87 -15.50 2.28
CA GLU A 191 -7.60 -16.78 2.23
C GLU A 191 -6.81 -17.94 1.60
N ARG A 192 -5.60 -17.73 1.06
CA ARG A 192 -4.92 -18.74 0.24
C ARG A 192 -3.57 -19.19 0.81
N SER A 193 -3.29 -20.48 0.65
CA SER A 193 -2.06 -21.12 1.10
C SER A 193 -1.15 -21.44 -0.09
N LEU A 194 0.15 -21.15 0.05
CA LEU A 194 1.18 -21.56 -0.90
C LEU A 194 1.53 -23.05 -0.77
N ALA A 195 1.21 -23.68 0.36
CA ALA A 195 1.45 -25.11 0.56
C ALA A 195 0.59 -25.99 -0.35
N ASP A 196 -0.52 -25.46 -0.85
CA ASP A 196 -1.42 -26.15 -1.79
C ASP A 196 -0.82 -26.21 -3.21
N LEU A 197 0.29 -25.50 -3.46
CA LEU A 197 0.96 -25.42 -4.76
C LEU A 197 2.13 -26.40 -4.83
N SER A 198 2.24 -27.09 -5.97
CA SER A 198 3.11 -28.26 -6.12
C SER A 198 4.58 -27.91 -6.32
N THR A 199 4.89 -26.72 -6.85
CA THR A 199 6.26 -26.31 -7.17
C THR A 199 6.62 -24.92 -6.65
N THR A 200 7.90 -24.71 -6.36
CA THR A 200 8.46 -23.38 -6.03
C THR A 200 8.23 -22.37 -7.15
N ARG A 201 8.19 -22.83 -8.41
CA ARG A 201 7.88 -21.99 -9.56
C ARG A 201 6.46 -21.43 -9.47
N GLU A 202 5.46 -22.30 -9.27
CA GLU A 202 4.06 -21.88 -9.10
C GLU A 202 3.89 -20.94 -7.91
N GLN A 203 4.55 -21.23 -6.79
CA GLN A 203 4.55 -20.35 -5.62
C GLN A 203 5.10 -18.96 -5.96
N ASN A 204 6.25 -18.88 -6.64
CA ASN A 204 6.83 -17.61 -7.05
C ASN A 204 5.96 -16.85 -8.06
N GLU A 205 5.30 -17.54 -8.98
CA GLU A 205 4.33 -16.95 -9.92
C GLU A 205 3.13 -16.35 -9.18
N ARG A 206 2.58 -17.04 -8.17
CA ARG A 206 1.51 -16.50 -7.31
C ARG A 206 1.97 -15.30 -6.49
N LYS A 207 3.15 -15.37 -5.88
CA LYS A 207 3.73 -14.25 -5.12
C LYS A 207 3.94 -13.01 -5.99
N LYS A 208 4.45 -13.18 -7.22
CA LYS A 208 4.58 -12.08 -8.19
C LYS A 208 3.22 -11.53 -8.59
N LYS A 209 2.23 -12.41 -8.82
CA LYS A 209 0.86 -12.01 -9.15
C LYS A 209 0.25 -11.13 -8.07
N ASP A 210 0.40 -11.46 -6.79
CA ASP A 210 -0.08 -10.62 -5.68
C ASP A 210 0.52 -9.21 -5.71
N ILE A 211 1.82 -9.09 -6.01
CA ILE A 211 2.48 -7.79 -6.14
C ILE A 211 1.98 -7.05 -7.40
N ILE A 212 1.73 -7.75 -8.51
CA ILE A 212 1.12 -7.15 -9.72
C ILE A 212 -0.32 -6.69 -9.43
N ASP A 213 -1.07 -7.44 -8.64
CA ASP A 213 -2.44 -7.09 -8.26
C ASP A 213 -2.43 -5.78 -7.43
N LEU A 214 -1.41 -5.54 -6.59
CA LEU A 214 -1.19 -4.23 -5.95
C LEU A 214 -1.05 -3.08 -6.95
N ARG A 215 -0.34 -3.28 -8.08
CA ARG A 215 -0.23 -2.25 -9.14
C ARG A 215 -1.62 -1.87 -9.65
N THR A 216 -2.46 -2.86 -9.93
CA THR A 216 -3.82 -2.64 -10.44
C THR A 216 -4.66 -1.86 -9.44
N MET A 217 -4.56 -2.20 -8.15
CA MET A 217 -5.24 -1.47 -7.10
C MET A 217 -4.74 -0.03 -6.98
N LEU A 218 -3.41 0.18 -6.95
CA LEU A 218 -2.81 1.51 -6.83
C LEU A 218 -3.17 2.41 -8.01
N ASP A 219 -3.12 1.90 -9.24
CA ASP A 219 -3.50 2.66 -10.44
C ASP A 219 -4.99 3.05 -10.41
N SER A 220 -5.87 2.11 -10.04
CA SER A 220 -7.31 2.39 -9.87
C SER A 220 -7.56 3.45 -8.80
N TRP A 221 -6.87 3.35 -7.67
CA TRP A 221 -6.96 4.28 -6.55
C TRP A 221 -6.46 5.69 -6.92
N PHE A 222 -5.30 5.79 -7.58
CA PHE A 222 -4.77 7.06 -8.07
C PHE A 222 -5.70 7.70 -9.10
N LYS A 223 -6.24 6.94 -10.06
CA LYS A 223 -7.23 7.45 -11.02
C LYS A 223 -8.50 7.96 -10.34
N LYS A 224 -8.96 7.30 -9.27
CA LYS A 224 -10.13 7.73 -8.50
C LYS A 224 -9.90 9.08 -7.82
N ILE A 225 -8.70 9.33 -7.29
CA ILE A 225 -8.42 10.55 -6.51
C ILE A 225 -7.89 11.70 -7.38
N LEU A 226 -7.04 11.41 -8.35
CA LEU A 226 -6.37 12.40 -9.20
C LEU A 226 -7.06 12.62 -10.55
N GLY A 227 -8.07 11.80 -10.87
CA GLY A 227 -8.73 11.77 -12.18
C GLY A 227 -8.02 10.84 -13.17
N SER A 228 -8.74 10.39 -14.20
CA SER A 228 -8.26 9.35 -15.13
C SER A 228 -7.05 9.75 -15.98
N ASN A 229 -6.79 11.05 -16.14
CA ASN A 229 -5.75 11.60 -17.01
C ASN A 229 -4.69 12.36 -16.19
N TYR A 230 -4.41 11.94 -14.95
CA TYR A 230 -3.39 12.58 -14.12
C TYR A 230 -2.02 12.51 -14.83
N LEU A 231 -1.31 13.63 -14.85
CA LEU A 231 0.07 13.70 -15.35
C LEU A 231 1.00 13.66 -14.14
N TRP A 232 1.69 12.53 -13.96
CA TRP A 232 2.65 12.34 -12.88
C TRP A 232 3.75 11.38 -13.32
N GLU A 233 4.88 11.92 -13.73
CA GLU A 233 5.94 11.13 -14.36
C GLU A 233 6.53 10.10 -13.39
N GLU A 234 6.78 10.49 -12.14
CA GLU A 234 7.37 9.65 -11.12
C GLU A 234 6.43 8.49 -10.71
N CYS A 235 5.13 8.78 -10.54
CA CYS A 235 4.13 7.76 -10.25
C CYS A 235 3.95 6.80 -11.45
N ASN A 236 3.92 7.33 -12.68
CA ASN A 236 3.84 6.51 -13.87
C ASN A 236 5.06 5.60 -14.02
N SER A 237 6.26 6.11 -13.72
CA SER A 237 7.49 5.32 -13.72
C SER A 237 7.44 4.22 -12.64
N PHE A 238 6.98 4.54 -11.43
CA PHE A 238 6.76 3.56 -10.37
C PHE A 238 5.79 2.44 -10.79
N LEU A 239 4.64 2.79 -11.38
CA LEU A 239 3.67 1.79 -11.85
C LEU A 239 4.19 0.94 -13.02
N LYS A 240 5.06 1.49 -13.87
CA LYS A 240 5.76 0.73 -14.93
C LYS A 240 6.80 -0.22 -14.37
N PHE A 241 7.41 0.09 -13.21
CA PHE A 241 8.42 -0.78 -12.61
C PHE A 241 7.90 -2.19 -12.35
N PHE A 242 6.60 -2.36 -12.06
CA PHE A 242 5.96 -3.66 -11.88
C PHE A 242 6.09 -4.60 -13.10
N ASP A 243 6.28 -4.08 -14.31
CA ASP A 243 6.46 -4.89 -15.53
C ASP A 243 7.77 -5.71 -15.48
N HIS A 244 8.73 -5.34 -14.62
CA HIS A 244 9.96 -6.10 -14.39
C HIS A 244 9.74 -7.39 -13.58
N ALA A 245 8.51 -7.65 -13.10
CA ALA A 245 8.15 -8.90 -12.45
C ALA A 245 8.45 -10.12 -13.34
N GLU A 246 8.39 -9.98 -14.67
CA GLU A 246 8.67 -11.08 -15.61
C GLU A 246 10.16 -11.42 -15.69
N HIS A 247 11.03 -10.41 -15.56
CA HIS A 247 12.47 -10.53 -15.80
C HIS A 247 13.27 -10.77 -14.51
N LEU A 248 12.80 -10.24 -13.38
CA LEU A 248 13.51 -10.36 -12.09
C LEU A 248 13.02 -11.59 -11.31
N ASN A 249 13.93 -12.24 -10.56
CA ASN A 249 13.50 -13.20 -9.55
C ASN A 249 12.66 -12.49 -8.47
N TYR A 250 11.77 -13.24 -7.79
CA TYR A 250 10.79 -12.66 -6.85
C TYR A 250 11.43 -11.79 -5.76
N HIS A 251 12.53 -12.25 -5.15
CA HIS A 251 13.20 -11.51 -4.08
C HIS A 251 13.75 -10.17 -4.58
N ASN A 252 14.52 -10.20 -5.68
CA ASN A 252 15.10 -8.99 -6.25
C ASN A 252 14.02 -8.03 -6.74
N PHE A 253 12.95 -8.56 -7.35
CA PHE A 253 11.82 -7.75 -7.81
C PHE A 253 11.19 -6.95 -6.66
N VAL A 254 10.84 -7.62 -5.56
CA VAL A 254 10.17 -6.98 -4.42
C VAL A 254 11.08 -5.97 -3.72
N GLU A 255 12.35 -6.32 -3.49
CA GLU A 255 13.28 -5.40 -2.84
C GLU A 255 13.53 -4.15 -3.70
N LYS A 256 13.72 -4.33 -5.00
CA LYS A 256 13.93 -3.21 -5.93
C LYS A 256 12.68 -2.33 -5.99
N LEU A 257 11.50 -2.93 -6.10
CA LEU A 257 10.22 -2.21 -6.08
C LEU A 257 10.01 -1.42 -4.77
N ALA A 258 10.30 -2.00 -3.61
CA ALA A 258 10.17 -1.32 -2.32
C ALA A 258 11.17 -0.17 -2.13
N SER A 259 12.33 -0.25 -2.81
CA SER A 259 13.35 0.79 -2.86
C SER A 259 13.17 1.81 -4.00
N HIS A 260 12.06 1.73 -4.74
CA HIS A 260 11.82 2.60 -5.89
C HIS A 260 11.85 4.08 -5.44
N PRO A 261 12.50 5.00 -6.20
CA PRO A 261 12.66 6.40 -5.80
C PRO A 261 11.36 7.12 -5.41
N PHE A 262 10.24 6.76 -6.04
CA PHE A 262 8.90 7.26 -5.69
C PHE A 262 8.49 7.00 -4.23
N LEU A 263 9.04 5.96 -3.59
CA LEU A 263 8.74 5.55 -2.23
C LEU A 263 9.75 6.09 -1.19
N LEU A 264 10.75 6.85 -1.62
CA LEU A 264 11.85 7.30 -0.78
C LEU A 264 11.72 8.76 -0.34
N SER A 265 12.21 9.06 0.86
CA SER A 265 12.31 10.43 1.37
C SER A 265 13.29 11.25 0.54
N SER A 266 13.23 12.58 0.63
CA SER A 266 14.16 13.46 -0.08
C SER A 266 15.64 13.17 0.26
N GLU A 267 15.94 12.83 1.51
CA GLU A 267 17.29 12.43 1.94
C GLU A 267 17.73 11.12 1.25
N GLU A 268 16.87 10.10 1.29
CA GLU A 268 17.14 8.81 0.64
C GLU A 268 17.32 8.97 -0.88
N ARG A 269 16.42 9.70 -1.55
CA ARG A 269 16.47 9.99 -2.99
C ARG A 269 17.78 10.68 -3.39
N MET A 270 18.13 11.77 -2.70
CA MET A 270 19.36 12.50 -2.99
C MET A 270 20.62 11.65 -2.71
N GLY A 271 20.57 10.82 -1.66
CA GLY A 271 21.62 9.84 -1.37
C GLY A 271 21.78 8.76 -2.46
N MET A 272 20.70 8.39 -3.17
CA MET A 272 20.78 7.43 -4.28
C MET A 272 21.67 7.92 -5.41
N PHE A 273 21.68 9.22 -5.74
CA PHE A 273 22.60 9.74 -6.76
C PHE A 273 24.05 9.49 -6.39
N ALA A 274 24.41 9.68 -5.12
CA ALA A 274 25.75 9.37 -4.65
C ALA A 274 26.05 7.86 -4.70
N SER A 275 25.07 7.01 -4.40
CA SER A 275 25.20 5.56 -4.51
C SER A 275 25.43 5.10 -5.95
N TYR A 276 24.59 5.54 -6.90
CA TYR A 276 24.74 5.21 -8.31
C TYR A 276 26.02 5.76 -8.90
N TYR A 277 26.38 7.00 -8.56
CA TYR A 277 27.66 7.57 -8.98
C TYR A 277 28.84 6.71 -8.52
N ARG A 278 28.84 6.19 -7.28
CA ARG A 278 29.90 5.28 -6.81
C ARG A 278 29.94 3.96 -7.60
N LYS A 279 28.79 3.43 -8.03
CA LYS A 279 28.73 2.24 -8.89
C LYS A 279 29.39 2.47 -10.26
N CYS A 280 29.34 3.69 -10.81
CA CYS A 280 30.05 4.04 -12.06
C CYS A 280 31.57 3.82 -11.99
N TYR A 281 32.15 3.81 -10.79
CA TYR A 281 33.59 3.63 -10.56
C TYR A 281 33.96 2.24 -10.05
N GLN A 282 32.99 1.32 -9.94
CA GLN A 282 33.24 -0.08 -9.64
C GLN A 282 33.42 -0.86 -10.96
N VAL A 283 34.52 -1.60 -11.09
CA VAL A 283 34.92 -2.29 -12.34
C VAL A 283 33.81 -3.20 -12.90
N ASN A 284 33.02 -3.82 -12.03
CA ASN A 284 32.01 -4.80 -12.43
C ASN A 284 30.66 -4.20 -12.83
N THR A 285 30.40 -2.92 -12.53
CA THR A 285 29.10 -2.27 -12.79
C THR A 285 29.22 -0.99 -13.62
N ARG A 286 30.45 -0.63 -14.02
CA ARG A 286 30.71 0.55 -14.82
C ARG A 286 30.09 0.44 -16.21
N GLN A 287 30.24 -0.71 -16.86
CA GLN A 287 29.68 -0.94 -18.19
C GLN A 287 28.16 -0.86 -18.16
N ASP A 288 27.49 -1.47 -17.18
CA ASP A 288 26.03 -1.42 -17.05
C ASP A 288 25.50 0.01 -16.93
N VAL A 289 26.24 0.90 -16.27
CA VAL A 289 25.84 2.32 -16.15
C VAL A 289 26.11 3.09 -17.44
N GLU A 290 27.23 2.83 -18.09
CA GLU A 290 27.54 3.43 -19.40
C GLU A 290 26.48 3.00 -20.44
N ASP A 291 26.16 1.70 -20.50
CA ASP A 291 25.12 1.12 -21.37
C ASP A 291 23.72 1.69 -21.07
N ALA A 292 23.36 1.84 -19.78
CA ALA A 292 22.10 2.47 -19.39
C ALA A 292 21.97 3.89 -19.94
N PHE A 293 23.05 4.68 -19.91
CA PHE A 293 23.07 6.05 -20.43
C PHE A 293 23.11 6.15 -21.96
N GLU A 294 23.42 5.06 -22.66
CA GLU A 294 23.25 4.96 -24.11
C GLU A 294 21.80 4.75 -24.53
N SER A 295 20.90 4.38 -23.60
CA SER A 295 19.46 4.30 -23.86
C SER A 295 18.90 5.65 -24.30
N SER A 296 18.03 5.63 -25.31
CA SER A 296 17.29 6.80 -25.78
C SER A 296 16.40 7.44 -24.70
N ASP A 297 16.08 6.71 -23.63
CA ASP A 297 15.32 7.24 -22.49
C ASP A 297 16.03 8.43 -21.82
N PHE A 298 17.37 8.47 -21.89
CA PHE A 298 18.18 9.54 -21.31
C PHE A 298 18.44 10.72 -22.25
N ASP A 299 18.02 10.65 -23.52
CA ASP A 299 18.28 11.71 -24.50
C ASP A 299 17.75 13.07 -24.07
N LYS A 300 16.61 13.10 -23.36
CA LYS A 300 15.99 14.33 -22.85
C LYS A 300 16.85 15.08 -21.82
N PHE A 301 17.85 14.43 -21.23
CA PHE A 301 18.77 15.03 -20.26
C PHE A 301 20.10 15.48 -20.88
N LYS A 302 20.32 15.22 -22.17
CA LYS A 302 21.50 15.73 -22.87
C LYS A 302 21.44 17.26 -22.92
N SER A 303 22.59 17.90 -22.78
CA SER A 303 22.72 19.35 -22.65
C SER A 303 21.96 19.94 -21.45
N TRP A 304 21.89 19.24 -20.32
CA TRP A 304 21.25 19.72 -19.09
C TRP A 304 21.82 21.03 -18.54
N ASN A 305 23.05 21.40 -18.95
CA ASN A 305 23.73 22.62 -18.53
C ASN A 305 23.52 23.82 -19.49
N ARG A 306 22.48 23.78 -20.33
CA ARG A 306 22.10 24.92 -21.19
C ARG A 306 21.65 26.12 -20.35
N ILE A 307 21.78 27.32 -20.94
CA ILE A 307 21.54 28.60 -20.28
C ILE A 307 20.13 28.65 -19.65
N GLU A 308 19.13 28.11 -20.32
CA GLU A 308 17.74 28.10 -19.85
C GLU A 308 17.56 27.27 -18.57
N VAL A 309 18.22 26.11 -18.51
CA VAL A 309 18.19 25.23 -17.33
C VAL A 309 18.97 25.86 -16.19
N LEU A 310 20.17 26.38 -16.46
CA LEU A 310 21.00 27.06 -15.47
C LEU A 310 20.30 28.31 -14.90
N GLY A 311 19.55 29.05 -15.72
CA GLY A 311 18.75 30.20 -15.30
C GLY A 311 17.55 29.84 -14.43
N SER A 312 17.16 28.56 -14.41
CA SER A 312 16.04 28.04 -13.62
C SER A 312 16.49 27.37 -12.32
N MET A 313 17.79 27.23 -12.09
CA MET A 313 18.35 26.69 -10.84
C MET A 313 18.13 27.67 -9.69
N ASP A 314 17.84 27.13 -8.50
CA ASP A 314 17.88 27.94 -7.29
C ASP A 314 19.31 28.34 -6.92
N LYS A 315 19.43 29.23 -5.93
CA LYS A 315 20.72 29.76 -5.49
C LYS A 315 21.70 28.66 -5.07
N PHE A 316 21.25 27.66 -4.31
CA PHE A 316 22.13 26.60 -3.81
C PHE A 316 22.60 25.70 -4.97
N MET A 317 21.68 25.27 -5.82
CA MET A 317 21.99 24.47 -7.01
C MET A 317 22.99 25.20 -7.91
N LYS A 318 22.76 26.49 -8.14
CA LYS A 318 23.63 27.34 -8.95
C LYS A 318 25.03 27.50 -8.34
N GLU A 319 25.12 27.72 -7.03
CA GLU A 319 26.40 27.79 -6.31
C GLU A 319 27.20 26.49 -6.42
N VAL A 320 26.55 25.32 -6.28
CA VAL A 320 27.22 24.03 -6.44
C VAL A 320 27.72 23.81 -7.87
N TYR A 321 26.92 24.22 -8.86
CA TYR A 321 27.32 24.18 -10.27
C TYR A 321 28.53 25.08 -10.52
N ASP A 322 28.49 26.33 -10.05
CA ASP A 322 29.54 27.33 -10.30
C ASP A 322 30.86 26.98 -9.57
N ASN A 323 30.80 26.34 -8.40
CA ASN A 323 31.99 25.80 -7.70
C ASN A 323 32.73 24.72 -8.51
N HIS A 324 32.06 24.11 -9.47
CA HIS A 324 32.59 23.09 -10.38
C HIS A 324 32.52 23.56 -11.84
N TYR A 325 32.48 24.87 -12.06
CA TYR A 325 32.34 25.41 -13.41
C TYR A 325 33.49 24.94 -14.32
N GLY A 326 33.13 24.53 -15.54
CA GLY A 326 34.08 24.02 -16.54
C GLY A 326 34.39 22.53 -16.43
N THR A 327 33.89 21.81 -15.41
CA THR A 327 34.04 20.35 -15.33
C THR A 327 32.87 19.56 -15.92
N TYR A 328 31.77 20.24 -16.26
CA TYR A 328 30.56 19.63 -16.83
C TYR A 328 30.49 19.91 -18.34
N SER A 329 30.50 18.85 -19.15
CA SER A 329 30.35 18.87 -20.60
C SER A 329 28.89 18.94 -21.08
N GLY A 330 27.93 18.67 -20.19
CA GLY A 330 26.49 18.63 -20.46
C GLY A 330 25.98 17.25 -20.90
N ASN A 331 26.73 16.17 -20.70
CA ASN A 331 26.27 14.81 -21.01
C ASN A 331 25.41 14.21 -19.87
N VAL A 332 25.09 12.93 -19.90
CA VAL A 332 24.21 12.32 -18.88
C VAL A 332 25.02 11.88 -17.65
N VAL A 333 26.25 11.43 -17.88
CA VAL A 333 27.18 10.98 -16.82
C VAL A 333 27.54 12.14 -15.89
N ASP A 334 27.79 13.31 -16.45
CA ASP A 334 28.16 14.49 -15.68
C ASP A 334 26.95 15.15 -14.99
N LEU A 335 25.71 14.95 -15.49
CA LEU A 335 24.49 15.24 -14.74
C LEU A 335 24.45 14.41 -13.45
N LEU A 336 24.69 13.10 -13.52
CA LEU A 336 24.77 12.26 -12.32
C LEU A 336 25.87 12.75 -11.36
N SER A 337 27.02 13.17 -11.89
CA SER A 337 28.10 13.78 -11.10
C SER A 337 27.64 15.04 -10.37
N TYR A 338 26.95 15.95 -11.09
CA TYR A 338 26.40 17.16 -10.54
C TYR A 338 25.36 16.89 -9.44
N LEU A 339 24.42 15.97 -9.67
CA LEU A 339 23.40 15.58 -8.70
C LEU A 339 24.01 14.95 -7.43
N ARG A 340 25.06 14.13 -7.59
CA ARG A 340 25.85 13.63 -6.46
C ARG A 340 26.55 14.77 -5.70
N ASN A 341 27.03 15.79 -6.40
CA ASN A 341 27.68 16.94 -5.77
C ASN A 341 26.68 17.78 -4.97
N LEU A 342 25.44 17.97 -5.45
CA LEU A 342 24.38 18.61 -4.65
C LEU A 342 24.22 17.94 -3.28
N TYR A 343 24.14 16.61 -3.26
CA TYR A 343 24.06 15.86 -2.00
C TYR A 343 25.30 16.04 -1.13
N SER A 344 26.50 15.98 -1.73
CA SER A 344 27.77 16.12 -1.01
C SER A 344 27.92 17.51 -0.39
N HIS A 345 27.56 18.56 -1.12
CA HIS A 345 27.59 19.95 -0.65
C HIS A 345 26.53 20.24 0.40
N TYR A 346 25.35 19.63 0.29
CA TYR A 346 24.33 19.73 1.34
C TYR A 346 24.88 19.24 2.69
N HIS A 347 25.53 18.08 2.71
CA HIS A 347 26.14 17.52 3.95
C HIS A 347 27.34 18.30 4.46
N GLN A 348 28.01 19.06 3.60
CA GLN A 348 29.11 19.97 4.00
C GLN A 348 28.60 21.35 4.46
N SER A 349 27.38 21.72 4.09
CA SER A 349 26.76 22.99 4.44
C SER A 349 26.14 22.88 5.83
N ASN A 350 26.19 23.96 6.62
CA ASN A 350 25.50 23.95 7.91
C ASN A 350 23.99 23.71 7.69
N ALA A 351 23.43 22.68 8.33
CA ALA A 351 22.03 22.23 8.17
C ALA A 351 20.95 23.32 8.41
N LEU A 352 21.33 24.47 8.98
CA LEU A 352 20.46 25.62 9.19
C LEU A 352 20.28 26.50 7.93
N ALA A 353 21.10 26.33 6.90
CA ALA A 353 21.09 27.19 5.71
C ALA A 353 20.44 26.56 4.47
N VAL A 354 20.38 25.24 4.39
CA VAL A 354 19.88 24.48 3.22
C VAL A 354 19.04 23.31 3.72
N ASN A 355 17.86 23.13 3.12
CA ASN A 355 16.96 22.02 3.43
C ASN A 355 16.98 21.00 2.28
N ILE A 356 17.26 19.73 2.57
CA ILE A 356 17.33 18.67 1.55
C ILE A 356 16.02 18.50 0.77
N VAL A 357 14.89 18.80 1.41
CA VAL A 357 13.56 18.77 0.78
C VAL A 357 13.48 19.78 -0.37
N ASP A 358 14.07 20.96 -0.19
CA ASP A 358 14.07 22.01 -1.21
C ASP A 358 15.01 21.66 -2.37
N VAL A 359 16.16 21.04 -2.06
CA VAL A 359 17.13 20.56 -3.07
C VAL A 359 16.53 19.45 -3.93
N ASP A 360 15.96 18.41 -3.32
CA ASP A 360 15.29 17.31 -4.03
C ASP A 360 14.14 17.84 -4.89
N ARG A 361 13.36 18.82 -4.38
CA ARG A 361 12.32 19.48 -5.17
C ARG A 361 12.89 20.22 -6.39
N GLY A 362 14.00 20.95 -6.24
CA GLY A 362 14.69 21.59 -7.36
C GLY A 362 15.15 20.59 -8.41
N VAL A 363 15.68 19.44 -7.97
CA VAL A 363 16.08 18.33 -8.85
C VAL A 363 14.89 17.73 -9.58
N GLN A 364 13.79 17.42 -8.89
CA GLN A 364 12.58 16.86 -9.53
C GLN A 364 11.99 17.83 -10.56
N LYS A 365 12.00 19.14 -10.28
CA LYS A 365 11.50 20.15 -11.22
C LYS A 365 12.36 20.25 -12.50
N LEU A 366 13.68 20.22 -12.37
CA LEU A 366 14.60 20.40 -13.49
C LEU A 366 14.89 19.10 -14.26
N PHE A 367 14.86 17.97 -13.56
CA PHE A 367 15.29 16.66 -14.05
C PHE A 367 14.28 15.55 -13.72
N ALA A 368 12.99 15.85 -13.89
CA ALA A 368 11.88 14.93 -13.62
C ALA A 368 12.10 13.54 -14.25
N GLY A 369 11.90 12.49 -13.45
CA GLY A 369 12.05 11.09 -13.85
C GLY A 369 13.49 10.60 -14.02
N PHE A 370 14.53 11.44 -13.82
CA PHE A 370 15.92 11.02 -14.02
C PHE A 370 16.33 9.89 -13.07
N LEU A 371 16.00 10.03 -11.78
CA LEU A 371 16.34 9.03 -10.76
C LEU A 371 15.56 7.73 -10.94
N GLU A 372 14.30 7.84 -11.37
CA GLU A 372 13.43 6.70 -11.65
C GLU A 372 13.95 5.90 -12.87
N LEU A 373 14.38 6.56 -13.94
CA LEU A 373 15.02 5.92 -15.09
C LEU A 373 16.35 5.25 -14.71
N LEU A 374 17.19 5.94 -13.92
CA LEU A 374 18.40 5.34 -13.37
C LEU A 374 18.09 4.07 -12.58
N HIS A 375 17.07 4.13 -11.72
CA HIS A 375 16.65 2.97 -10.95
C HIS A 375 16.14 1.84 -11.85
N GLN A 376 15.34 2.15 -12.88
CA GLN A 376 14.83 1.17 -13.83
C GLN A 376 15.96 0.43 -14.55
N HIS A 377 16.92 1.16 -15.13
CA HIS A 377 17.99 0.57 -15.92
C HIS A 377 19.06 -0.13 -15.06
N LEU A 378 19.42 0.45 -13.92
CA LEU A 378 20.50 -0.08 -13.06
C LEU A 378 20.03 -1.11 -12.03
N CYS A 379 18.72 -1.40 -11.98
CA CYS A 379 18.16 -2.47 -11.15
C CYS A 379 17.74 -3.70 -11.98
N ILE A 380 18.12 -3.78 -13.25
CA ILE A 380 18.05 -5.04 -14.00
C ILE A 380 19.46 -5.64 -13.92
N ASP A 381 19.68 -6.61 -13.01
CA ASP A 381 20.90 -7.42 -13.12
C ASP A 381 20.70 -8.39 -14.30
N PRO A 382 21.70 -8.64 -15.15
CA PRO A 382 21.60 -9.58 -16.27
C PRO A 382 21.37 -11.03 -15.85
#